data_AF-A0A969N390-F1
#
_entry.id   AF-A0A969N390-F1
#
_cell.length_a   1.000
_cell.length_b   1.000
_cell.length_c   1.000
_cell.angle_alpha   90.00
_cell.angle_beta   90.00
_cell.angle_gamma   90.00
#
_symmetry.space_group_name_H-M   'P 1'
#
loop_
_entity.id
_entity.type
_entity.pdbx_description
1 polymer ?
#
loop_
_entity_poly.entity_id
_entity_poly.type
_entity_poly.pdbx_seq_one_letter_code
_entity_poly.pdbx_strand_id
1 'polypeptide(L)'
;MAPRQSTTAQTVYQLKITLKDAKPPIWRRVQVVNTATLQQLHQIIQQAMGWTNSHLHQFTIQGVEYGQPMPEYEFNVCNEAKVKLNQVVTAEKFKFLYTYDMGDSWDHEILVEKILSREVNQHYPICLTGKRACPPEDCGGVWGYAEFVAAIQDPNHPDHEDMLEWVGGHFDPNEFDLDDVNEQLRAIR
;
A
#
# COMPACT_ATOMS: atom_id res chain seq x y z
N MET A 1 45.28 9.92 -9.35
CA MET A 1 43.86 10.22 -9.08
C MET A 1 43.04 9.13 -9.76
N ALA A 2 42.42 8.23 -8.98
CA ALA A 2 41.55 7.20 -9.53
C ALA A 2 40.18 7.80 -9.89
N PRO A 3 39.53 7.34 -10.97
CA PRO A 3 38.22 7.84 -11.35
C PRO A 3 37.18 7.52 -10.27
N ARG A 4 36.36 8.51 -9.90
CA ARG A 4 35.17 8.31 -9.07
C ARG A 4 34.24 7.34 -9.79
N GLN A 5 34.16 6.11 -9.29
CA GLN A 5 33.09 5.19 -9.68
C GLN A 5 31.76 5.82 -9.25
N SER A 6 30.84 5.99 -10.20
CA SER A 6 29.48 6.44 -9.93
C SER A 6 28.73 5.34 -9.19
N THR A 7 28.80 5.35 -7.86
CA THR A 7 27.99 4.46 -7.02
C THR A 7 26.55 4.98 -6.99
N THR A 8 25.70 4.53 -7.90
CA THR A 8 24.26 4.31 -7.61
C THR A 8 24.18 3.19 -6.57
N ALA A 9 24.71 3.47 -5.38
CA ALA A 9 24.77 2.53 -4.27
C ALA A 9 23.34 2.14 -3.91
N GLN A 10 23.16 0.84 -3.80
CA GLN A 10 21.92 0.15 -3.51
C GLN A 10 21.21 0.84 -2.32
N THR A 11 20.18 1.63 -2.61
CA THR A 11 19.44 2.41 -1.60
C THR A 11 18.05 1.83 -1.45
N VAL A 12 17.55 1.81 -0.23
CA VAL A 12 16.21 1.36 0.09
C VAL A 12 15.46 2.47 0.81
N TYR A 13 14.19 2.64 0.46
CA TYR A 13 13.29 3.58 1.09
C TYR A 13 12.47 2.84 2.12
N GLN A 14 12.54 3.28 3.37
CA GLN A 14 11.60 2.86 4.39
C GLN A 14 10.35 3.72 4.27
N LEU A 15 9.27 3.12 3.83
CA LEU A 15 7.98 3.75 3.60
C LEU A 15 7.03 3.36 4.72
N LYS A 16 6.31 4.34 5.27
CA LYS A 16 5.11 4.10 6.06
C LYS A 16 3.89 4.37 5.19
N ILE A 17 3.10 3.34 4.96
CA ILE A 17 1.84 3.40 4.20
C ILE A 17 0.71 3.41 5.22
N THR A 18 -0.08 4.47 5.24
CA THR A 18 -1.19 4.64 6.20
C THR A 18 -2.49 4.81 5.44
N LEU A 19 -3.48 3.98 5.73
CA LEU A 19 -4.83 4.17 5.21
C LEU A 19 -5.44 5.39 5.90
N LYS A 20 -5.87 6.37 5.10
CA LYS A 20 -6.46 7.61 5.59
C LYS A 20 -7.86 7.36 6.13
N ASP A 21 -8.24 8.21 7.08
CA ASP A 21 -9.57 8.28 7.70
C ASP A 21 -10.02 7.04 8.50
N ALA A 22 -9.33 5.91 8.36
CA ALA A 22 -9.49 4.74 9.22
C ALA A 22 -9.10 5.04 10.68
N LYS A 23 -9.99 4.69 11.61
CA LYS A 23 -9.80 4.88 13.06
C LYS A 23 -10.19 3.62 13.82
N PRO A 24 -9.29 3.07 14.67
CA PRO A 24 -7.88 3.41 14.84
C PRO A 24 -7.02 3.22 13.56
N PRO A 25 -5.83 3.85 13.47
CA PRO A 25 -5.04 3.85 12.23
C PRO A 25 -4.61 2.46 11.77
N ILE A 26 -4.82 2.18 10.49
CA ILE A 26 -4.36 0.98 9.79
C ILE A 26 -3.13 1.37 8.96
N TRP A 27 -2.02 0.64 9.13
CA TRP A 27 -0.77 1.01 8.45
C TRP A 27 0.22 -0.15 8.34
N ARG A 28 1.16 0.00 7.40
CA ARG A 28 2.31 -0.89 7.16
C ARG A 28 3.58 -0.07 7.05
N ARG A 29 4.71 -0.63 7.50
CA ARG A 29 6.04 -0.09 7.26
C ARG A 29 6.83 -1.08 6.46
N VAL A 30 7.18 -0.69 5.24
CA VAL A 30 7.88 -1.52 4.27
C VAL A 30 9.21 -0.89 3.86
N GLN A 31 10.16 -1.71 3.45
CA GLN A 31 11.37 -1.27 2.77
C GLN A 31 11.33 -1.71 1.31
N VAL A 32 11.57 -0.77 0.41
CA VAL A 32 11.52 -0.97 -1.04
C VAL A 32 12.79 -0.41 -1.66
N VAL A 33 13.35 -1.11 -2.66
CA VAL A 33 14.50 -0.60 -3.41
C VAL A 33 14.13 0.70 -4.13
N ASN A 34 15.00 1.70 -4.09
CA ASN A 34 14.71 3.02 -4.66
C ASN A 34 14.50 3.00 -6.20
N THR A 35 14.95 1.94 -6.87
CA THR A 35 14.76 1.73 -8.31
C THR A 35 13.45 1.02 -8.66
N ALA A 36 12.64 0.62 -7.68
CA ALA A 36 11.33 0.04 -7.93
C ALA A 36 10.45 1.05 -8.68
N THR A 37 9.62 0.56 -9.59
CA THR A 37 8.64 1.40 -10.29
C THR A 37 7.44 1.70 -9.40
N LEU A 38 6.63 2.70 -9.76
CA LEU A 38 5.36 2.96 -9.09
C LEU A 38 4.40 1.77 -9.24
N GLN A 39 4.44 1.06 -10.38
CA GLN A 39 3.70 -0.20 -10.57
C GLN A 39 4.12 -1.28 -9.56
N GLN A 40 5.43 -1.46 -9.33
CA GLN A 40 5.91 -2.41 -8.32
C GLN A 40 5.52 -1.96 -6.91
N LEU A 41 5.57 -0.65 -6.62
CA LEU A 41 5.07 -0.13 -5.35
C LEU A 41 3.58 -0.41 -5.16
N HIS A 42 2.76 -0.29 -6.20
CA HIS A 42 1.35 -0.65 -6.16
C HIS A 42 1.16 -2.13 -5.77
N GLN A 43 1.87 -3.06 -6.42
CA GLN A 43 1.83 -4.47 -6.07
C GLN A 43 2.25 -4.73 -4.61
N ILE A 44 3.27 -4.01 -4.14
CA ILE A 44 3.73 -4.09 -2.74
C ILE A 44 2.63 -3.63 -1.78
N ILE A 45 1.93 -2.53 -2.09
CA ILE A 45 0.83 -2.03 -1.27
C ILE A 45 -0.30 -3.06 -1.23
N GLN A 46 -0.70 -3.60 -2.39
CA GLN A 46 -1.76 -4.61 -2.49
C GLN A 46 -1.47 -5.83 -1.60
N GLN A 47 -0.27 -6.41 -1.72
CA GLN A 47 0.10 -7.56 -0.88
C GLN A 47 0.25 -7.19 0.60
N ALA A 48 0.81 -6.02 0.93
CA ALA A 48 0.96 -5.59 2.32
C ALA A 48 -0.38 -5.27 3.00
N MET A 49 -1.39 -4.87 2.22
CA MET A 49 -2.75 -4.61 2.71
C MET A 49 -3.67 -5.85 2.62
N GLY A 50 -3.26 -6.92 1.94
CA GLY A 50 -4.11 -8.12 1.78
C GLY A 50 -5.22 -7.93 0.74
N TRP A 51 -5.02 -7.05 -0.24
CA TRP A 51 -5.97 -6.80 -1.32
C TRP A 51 -5.66 -7.60 -2.58
N THR A 52 -6.67 -7.76 -3.43
CA THR A 52 -6.64 -8.69 -4.56
C THR A 52 -6.33 -8.00 -5.89
N ASN A 53 -6.12 -6.68 -5.88
CA ASN A 53 -5.86 -5.88 -7.08
C ASN A 53 -7.00 -5.97 -8.11
N SER A 54 -8.24 -5.95 -7.63
CA SER A 54 -9.47 -6.02 -8.45
C SER A 54 -9.89 -4.69 -9.08
N HIS A 55 -9.48 -3.56 -8.49
CA HIS A 55 -9.94 -2.23 -8.87
C HIS A 55 -8.84 -1.34 -9.46
N LEU A 56 -9.25 -0.19 -10.00
CA LEU A 56 -8.33 0.84 -10.49
C LEU A 56 -7.56 1.50 -9.35
N HIS A 57 -6.38 2.02 -9.67
CA HIS A 57 -5.56 2.76 -8.72
C HIS A 57 -4.82 3.93 -9.37
N GLN A 58 -4.36 4.85 -8.53
CA GLN A 58 -3.57 6.01 -8.94
C GLN A 58 -2.62 6.45 -7.83
N PHE A 59 -1.44 6.95 -8.21
CA PHE A 59 -0.58 7.76 -7.34
C PHE A 59 -0.71 9.24 -7.69
N THR A 60 -0.80 10.10 -6.68
CA THR A 60 -0.73 11.55 -6.85
C THR A 60 0.51 12.07 -6.13
N ILE A 61 1.48 12.55 -6.92
CA ILE A 61 2.78 13.01 -6.42
C ILE A 61 3.02 14.43 -6.93
N GLN A 62 3.07 15.40 -6.01
CA GLN A 62 3.27 16.82 -6.34
C GLN A 62 2.28 17.36 -7.41
N GLY A 63 1.04 16.88 -7.39
CA GLY A 63 -0.01 17.29 -8.34
C GLY A 63 0.05 16.58 -9.70
N VAL A 64 0.97 15.64 -9.90
CA VAL A 64 1.02 14.78 -11.08
C VAL A 64 0.42 13.42 -10.74
N GLU A 65 -0.44 12.93 -11.64
CA GLU A 65 -1.12 11.64 -11.53
C GLU A 65 -0.37 10.57 -12.30
N TYR A 66 -0.15 9.43 -11.64
CA TYR A 66 0.52 8.26 -12.21
C TYR A 66 -0.38 7.04 -12.04
N GLY A 67 -0.53 6.25 -13.08
CA GLY A 67 -1.33 5.04 -13.06
C GLY A 67 -1.11 4.21 -14.31
N GLN A 68 -1.89 3.14 -14.46
CA GLN A 68 -1.88 2.33 -15.68
C GLN A 68 -2.54 3.14 -16.82
N PRO A 69 -1.83 3.42 -17.93
CA PRO A 69 -2.45 4.13 -19.06
C PRO A 69 -3.59 3.31 -19.65
N MET A 70 -4.71 3.98 -19.92
CA MET A 70 -5.86 3.37 -20.56
C MET A 70 -6.19 4.14 -21.84
N PRO A 71 -5.66 3.71 -23.00
CA PRO A 71 -5.83 4.43 -24.26
C PRO A 71 -7.28 4.63 -24.70
N GLU A 72 -8.19 3.81 -24.17
CA GLU A 72 -9.62 3.84 -24.43
C GLU A 72 -10.35 4.95 -23.66
N TYR A 73 -9.71 5.57 -22.68
CA TYR A 73 -10.27 6.66 -21.88
C TYR A 73 -9.45 7.95 -22.05
N GLU A 74 -10.08 9.10 -21.86
CA GLU A 74 -9.41 10.42 -21.97
C GLU A 74 -8.56 10.79 -20.74
N PHE A 75 -8.35 9.86 -19.80
CA PHE A 75 -7.53 10.09 -18.61
C PHE A 75 -6.05 10.10 -18.97
N ASN A 76 -5.44 11.29 -18.94
CA ASN A 76 -4.01 11.47 -19.17
C ASN A 76 -3.22 11.28 -17.86
N VAL A 77 -2.90 10.04 -17.52
CA VAL A 77 -1.98 9.71 -16.42
C VAL A 77 -0.57 9.42 -16.93
N CYS A 78 0.44 9.74 -16.12
CA CYS A 78 1.81 9.29 -16.38
C CYS A 78 1.90 7.77 -16.16
N ASN A 79 2.55 7.05 -17.09
CA ASN A 79 2.68 5.60 -17.00
C ASN A 79 3.54 5.18 -15.79
N GLU A 80 2.90 4.61 -14.77
CA GLU A 80 3.55 4.19 -13.52
C GLU A 80 4.64 3.12 -13.70
N ALA A 81 4.55 2.29 -14.74
CA ALA A 81 5.53 1.23 -15.01
C ALA A 81 6.86 1.80 -15.51
N LYS A 82 6.89 3.08 -15.93
CA LYS A 82 8.09 3.76 -16.42
C LYS A 82 8.75 4.68 -15.39
N VAL A 83 8.10 4.91 -14.26
CA VAL A 83 8.53 5.88 -13.24
C VAL A 83 9.03 5.14 -12.01
N LYS A 84 10.29 5.38 -11.63
CA LYS A 84 10.94 4.80 -10.46
C LYS A 84 10.80 5.69 -9.24
N LEU A 85 10.80 5.10 -8.04
CA LEU A 85 10.69 5.87 -6.79
C LEU A 85 11.77 6.94 -6.66
N ASN A 86 13.01 6.64 -7.04
CA ASN A 86 14.11 7.61 -6.99
C ASN A 86 14.01 8.78 -7.98
N GLN A 87 13.04 8.76 -8.91
CA GLN A 87 12.78 9.88 -9.81
C GLN A 87 11.77 10.88 -9.21
N VAL A 88 10.95 10.44 -8.25
CA VAL A 88 9.86 11.23 -7.68
C VAL A 88 10.05 11.55 -6.19
N VAL A 89 10.72 10.67 -5.45
CA VAL A 89 11.06 10.89 -4.03
C VAL A 89 12.27 11.80 -3.93
N THR A 90 12.10 12.94 -3.26
CA THR A 90 13.13 13.98 -3.16
C THR A 90 13.97 13.90 -1.89
N ALA A 91 13.38 13.46 -0.77
CA ALA A 91 14.05 13.39 0.54
C ALA A 91 13.29 12.50 1.53
N GLU A 92 13.89 12.27 2.70
CA GLU A 92 13.13 11.83 3.88
C GLU A 92 12.03 12.83 4.22
N LYS A 93 10.96 12.34 4.86
CA LYS A 93 9.71 13.07 5.15
C LYS A 93 8.90 13.47 3.92
N PHE A 94 9.34 13.11 2.72
CA PHE A 94 8.53 13.27 1.51
C PHE A 94 7.25 12.43 1.63
N LYS A 95 6.13 13.02 1.20
CA LYS A 95 4.80 12.42 1.25
C LYS A 95 4.14 12.45 -0.11
N PHE A 96 3.37 11.43 -0.40
CA PHE A 96 2.53 11.35 -1.59
C PHE A 96 1.34 10.43 -1.34
N LEU A 97 0.36 10.46 -2.25
CA LEU A 97 -0.89 9.72 -2.12
C LEU A 97 -0.93 8.53 -3.07
N TYR A 98 -1.59 7.47 -2.62
CA TYR A 98 -1.99 6.31 -3.41
C TYR A 98 -3.47 6.04 -3.15
N THR A 99 -4.29 6.13 -4.18
CA THR A 99 -5.73 5.82 -4.10
C THR A 99 -5.96 4.48 -4.79
N TYR A 100 -6.66 3.59 -4.09
CA TYR A 100 -7.11 2.30 -4.60
C TYR A 100 -8.62 2.25 -4.59
N ASP A 101 -9.19 1.66 -5.64
CA ASP A 101 -10.63 1.62 -5.92
C ASP A 101 -11.26 3.02 -6.02
N MET A 102 -11.60 3.43 -7.25
CA MET A 102 -12.24 4.73 -7.49
C MET A 102 -13.71 4.76 -7.02
N GLY A 103 -14.31 3.59 -6.72
CA GLY A 103 -15.62 3.50 -6.09
C GLY A 103 -15.52 3.79 -4.60
N ASP A 104 -14.78 2.94 -3.87
CA ASP A 104 -14.66 3.03 -2.41
C ASP A 104 -13.67 4.10 -1.92
N SER A 105 -12.79 4.57 -2.81
CA SER A 105 -11.80 5.63 -2.56
C SER A 105 -10.87 5.35 -1.39
N TRP A 106 -10.18 4.21 -1.43
CA TRP A 106 -9.17 3.84 -0.42
C TRP A 106 -7.89 4.67 -0.57
N ASP A 107 -7.88 5.83 0.08
CA ASP A 107 -6.75 6.74 0.09
C ASP A 107 -5.66 6.34 1.09
N HIS A 108 -4.42 6.29 0.63
CA HIS A 108 -3.24 6.04 1.45
C HIS A 108 -2.30 7.22 1.41
N GLU A 109 -1.82 7.63 2.58
CA GLU A 109 -0.64 8.49 2.68
C GLU A 109 0.61 7.61 2.76
N ILE A 110 1.54 7.83 1.83
CA ILE A 110 2.85 7.18 1.81
C ILE A 110 3.89 8.20 2.27
N LEU A 111 4.53 7.92 3.40
CA LEU A 111 5.59 8.72 3.99
C LEU A 111 6.94 8.01 3.82
N VAL A 112 7.92 8.69 3.23
CA VAL A 112 9.32 8.25 3.20
C VAL A 112 9.94 8.56 4.57
N GLU A 113 9.96 7.58 5.46
CA GLU A 113 10.49 7.79 6.82
C GLU A 113 12.02 7.87 6.83
N LYS A 114 12.68 6.99 6.07
CA LYS A 114 14.14 6.90 6.02
C LYS A 114 14.64 6.52 4.64
N ILE A 115 15.82 7.03 4.27
CA ILE A 115 16.58 6.62 3.09
C ILE A 115 17.84 5.91 3.58
N LEU A 116 17.93 4.60 3.34
CA LEU A 116 18.93 3.72 3.93
C LEU A 116 19.81 3.06 2.87
N SER A 117 21.03 2.71 3.25
CA SER A 117 21.83 1.76 2.46
C SER A 117 21.17 0.38 2.51
N ARG A 118 21.17 -0.32 1.37
CA ARG A 118 20.69 -1.69 1.27
C ARG A 118 21.55 -2.60 2.15
N GLU A 119 20.90 -3.46 2.91
CA GLU A 119 21.60 -4.46 3.73
C GLU A 119 22.06 -5.65 2.86
N VAL A 120 23.24 -6.16 3.17
CA VAL A 120 23.81 -7.32 2.48
C VAL A 120 22.97 -8.56 2.84
N ASN A 121 22.63 -9.37 1.83
CA ASN A 121 21.80 -10.59 1.96
C ASN A 121 20.34 -10.35 2.39
N GLN A 122 19.87 -9.11 2.49
CA GLN A 122 18.47 -8.80 2.72
C GLN A 122 17.68 -8.85 1.40
N HIS A 123 16.56 -9.57 1.42
CA HIS A 123 15.59 -9.57 0.33
C HIS A 123 14.64 -8.38 0.46
N TYR A 124 14.27 -7.79 -0.68
CA TYR A 124 13.35 -6.66 -0.78
C TYR A 124 12.33 -6.96 -1.89
N PRO A 125 11.07 -6.53 -1.77
CA PRO A 125 10.51 -5.74 -0.66
C PRO A 125 10.39 -6.54 0.65
N ILE A 126 10.34 -5.84 1.78
CA ILE A 126 10.10 -6.45 3.10
C ILE A 126 9.23 -5.53 3.96
N CYS A 127 8.23 -6.09 4.62
CA CYS A 127 7.49 -5.44 5.68
C CYS A 127 8.26 -5.61 7.00
N LEU A 128 8.49 -4.51 7.71
CA LEU A 128 9.15 -4.49 9.01
C LEU A 128 8.16 -4.62 10.16
N THR A 129 6.97 -4.06 10.00
CA THR A 129 5.91 -4.01 11.00
C THR A 129 4.66 -3.35 10.41
N GLY A 130 3.55 -3.45 11.12
CA GLY A 130 2.25 -2.89 10.76
C GLY A 130 1.29 -3.05 11.93
N LYS A 131 0.08 -2.56 11.75
CA LYS A 131 -1.02 -2.76 12.71
C LYS A 131 -2.35 -2.85 11.99
N ARG A 132 -3.23 -3.69 12.55
CA ARG A 132 -4.64 -3.88 12.17
C ARG A 132 -4.82 -4.52 10.80
N ALA A 133 -5.94 -5.22 10.66
CA ALA A 133 -6.35 -5.78 9.39
C ALA A 133 -6.79 -4.62 8.50
N CYS A 134 -6.52 -4.73 7.20
CA CYS A 134 -7.06 -3.77 6.26
C CYS A 134 -8.53 -4.09 5.98
N PRO A 135 -9.31 -3.08 5.55
CA PRO A 135 -10.70 -3.32 5.14
C PRO A 135 -10.78 -4.40 4.06
N PRO A 136 -11.76 -5.32 4.13
CA PRO A 136 -12.06 -6.21 3.02
C PRO A 136 -12.35 -5.43 1.72
N GLU A 137 -12.12 -6.06 0.58
CA GLU A 137 -12.56 -5.54 -0.72
C GLU A 137 -14.07 -5.28 -0.71
N ASP A 138 -14.52 -4.28 -1.46
CA ASP A 138 -15.94 -3.97 -1.68
C ASP A 138 -16.78 -3.73 -0.41
N CYS A 139 -16.16 -3.32 0.71
CA CYS A 139 -16.89 -3.01 1.95
C CYS A 139 -17.49 -1.59 2.00
N GLY A 140 -17.42 -0.80 0.92
CA GLY A 140 -18.08 0.51 0.84
C GLY A 140 -17.25 1.65 1.42
N GLY A 141 -15.94 1.61 1.25
CA GLY A 141 -15.02 2.63 1.73
C GLY A 141 -14.93 2.71 3.26
N VAL A 142 -14.29 3.76 3.77
CA VAL A 142 -13.99 3.90 5.22
C VAL A 142 -15.26 3.89 6.09
N TRP A 143 -16.38 4.39 5.57
CA TRP A 143 -17.65 4.39 6.28
C TRP A 143 -18.26 3.00 6.34
N GLY A 144 -18.36 2.30 5.21
CA GLY A 144 -18.88 0.94 5.17
C GLY A 144 -18.01 -0.02 5.98
N TYR A 145 -16.68 0.14 5.97
CA TYR A 145 -15.79 -0.60 6.87
C TYR A 145 -16.09 -0.36 8.36
N ALA A 146 -16.37 0.88 8.76
CA ALA A 146 -16.70 1.19 10.15
C ALA A 146 -18.03 0.56 10.58
N GLU A 147 -19.04 0.58 9.69
CA GLU A 147 -20.32 -0.09 9.91
C GLU A 147 -20.17 -1.60 9.98
N PHE A 148 -19.41 -2.20 9.05
CA PHE A 148 -19.06 -3.62 9.06
C PHE A 148 -18.40 -4.04 10.37
N VAL A 149 -17.36 -3.31 10.82
CA VAL A 149 -16.67 -3.61 12.08
C VAL A 149 -17.61 -3.49 13.27
N ALA A 150 -18.50 -2.50 13.29
CA ALA A 150 -19.48 -2.35 14.36
C ALA A 150 -20.46 -3.54 14.39
N ALA A 151 -20.93 -3.99 13.23
CA ALA A 151 -21.86 -5.11 13.11
C ALA A 151 -21.23 -6.44 13.59
N ILE A 152 -20.03 -6.77 13.15
CA ILE A 152 -19.37 -8.04 13.54
C ILE A 152 -18.92 -8.06 15.01
N GLN A 153 -18.82 -6.90 15.67
CA GLN A 153 -18.42 -6.82 17.08
C GLN A 153 -19.60 -6.87 18.07
N ASP A 154 -20.84 -6.65 17.59
CA ASP A 154 -22.05 -6.76 18.42
C ASP A 154 -22.89 -7.96 17.95
N PRO A 155 -22.90 -9.07 18.71
CA PRO A 155 -23.73 -10.25 18.40
C PRO A 155 -25.24 -9.99 18.37
N ASN A 156 -25.71 -8.82 18.84
CA ASN A 156 -27.12 -8.43 18.77
C ASN A 156 -27.41 -7.46 17.62
N HIS A 157 -26.40 -7.06 16.85
CA HIS A 157 -26.60 -6.21 15.69
C HIS A 157 -27.48 -6.95 14.67
N PRO A 158 -28.49 -6.31 14.06
CA PRO A 158 -29.37 -6.98 13.11
C PRO A 158 -28.62 -7.63 11.95
N ASP A 159 -27.52 -7.02 11.52
CA ASP A 159 -26.70 -7.49 10.40
C ASP A 159 -25.50 -8.35 10.83
N HIS A 160 -25.39 -8.77 12.10
CA HIS A 160 -24.20 -9.47 12.62
C HIS A 160 -23.86 -10.75 11.83
N GLU A 161 -24.84 -11.65 11.70
CA GLU A 161 -24.67 -12.95 11.02
C GLU A 161 -24.42 -12.75 9.52
N ASP A 162 -25.17 -11.83 8.88
CA ASP A 162 -25.03 -11.54 7.45
C ASP A 162 -23.63 -10.97 7.13
N MET A 163 -23.10 -10.08 7.97
CA MET A 163 -21.76 -9.52 7.79
C MET A 163 -20.65 -10.55 8.05
N LEU A 164 -20.83 -11.46 9.01
CA LEU A 164 -19.90 -12.56 9.23
C LEU A 164 -19.91 -13.54 8.05
N GLU A 165 -21.07 -13.91 7.54
CA GLU A 165 -21.18 -14.77 6.36
C GLU A 165 -20.50 -14.10 5.15
N TRP A 166 -20.78 -12.82 4.91
CA TRP A 166 -20.21 -12.05 3.81
C TRP A 166 -18.67 -12.02 3.83
N VAL A 167 -18.05 -11.82 5.00
CA VAL A 167 -16.57 -11.79 5.13
C VAL A 167 -15.93 -13.19 5.16
N GLY A 168 -16.73 -14.27 5.06
CA GLY A 168 -16.22 -15.64 5.06
C GLY A 168 -16.10 -16.27 6.45
N GLY A 169 -16.79 -15.71 7.44
CA GLY A 169 -17.08 -16.31 8.74
C GLY A 169 -16.33 -15.71 9.93
N HIS A 170 -15.14 -15.11 9.72
CA HIS A 170 -14.39 -14.48 10.80
C HIS A 170 -13.52 -13.33 10.28
N PHE A 171 -13.47 -12.25 11.05
CA PHE A 171 -12.58 -11.13 10.80
C PHE A 171 -12.19 -10.45 12.13
N ASP A 172 -10.90 -10.37 12.44
CA ASP A 172 -10.41 -9.54 13.56
C ASP A 172 -9.81 -8.23 13.03
N PRO A 173 -10.45 -7.07 13.26
CA PRO A 173 -9.95 -5.77 12.78
C PRO A 173 -8.61 -5.36 13.41
N ASN A 174 -8.13 -6.04 14.44
CA ASN A 174 -6.84 -5.78 15.08
C ASN A 174 -5.72 -6.70 14.58
N GLU A 175 -6.05 -7.74 13.84
CA GLU A 175 -5.10 -8.75 13.37
C GLU A 175 -4.06 -8.15 12.41
N PHE A 176 -2.81 -8.55 12.56
CA PHE A 176 -1.74 -8.24 11.60
C PHE A 176 -0.66 -9.30 11.73
N ASP A 177 -0.54 -10.15 10.71
CA ASP A 177 0.52 -11.15 10.61
C ASP A 177 1.66 -10.62 9.74
N LEU A 178 2.82 -10.41 10.34
CA LEU A 178 4.01 -9.91 9.66
C LEU A 178 4.64 -10.97 8.75
N ASP A 179 4.58 -12.24 9.16
CA ASP A 179 5.23 -13.33 8.47
C ASP A 179 4.45 -13.68 7.19
N ASP A 180 3.12 -13.72 7.26
CA ASP A 180 2.25 -13.89 6.09
C ASP A 180 2.46 -12.77 5.07
N VAL A 181 2.42 -11.50 5.51
CA VAL A 181 2.69 -10.36 4.60
C VAL A 181 4.06 -10.49 3.94
N ASN A 182 5.09 -10.89 4.68
CA ASN A 182 6.42 -11.08 4.11
C ASN A 182 6.51 -12.31 3.19
N GLU A 183 5.68 -13.32 3.38
CA GLU A 183 5.54 -14.43 2.44
C GLU A 183 4.95 -13.98 1.11
N GLN A 184 3.85 -13.21 1.14
CA GLN A 184 3.25 -12.65 -0.06
C GLN A 184 4.21 -11.71 -0.81
N LEU A 185 4.94 -10.86 -0.06
CA LEU A 185 5.91 -9.93 -0.65
C LEU A 185 7.07 -10.63 -1.37
N ARG A 186 7.46 -11.86 -0.98
CA ARG A 186 8.49 -12.65 -1.68
C ARG A 186 8.08 -13.09 -3.08
N ALA A 187 6.78 -13.09 -3.39
CA ALA A 187 6.27 -13.44 -4.71
C ALA A 187 6.45 -12.29 -5.74
N ILE A 188 6.66 -11.06 -5.27
CA ILE A 188 6.85 -9.87 -6.11
C ILE A 188 8.26 -9.89 -6.71
N ARG A 189 8.37 -9.70 -8.03
CA ARG A 189 9.64 -9.75 -8.79
C ARG A 189 10.12 -8.37 -9.25
#